data_AF-A0A3D2IF03-F1
#
_entry.id   AF-A0A3D2IF03-F1
#
_cell.length_a   1.000
_cell.length_b   1.000
_cell.length_c   1.000
_cell.angle_alpha   90.00
_cell.angle_beta   90.00
_cell.angle_gamma   90.00
#
_symmetry.space_group_name_H-M   'P 1'
#
loop_
_entity.id
_entity.type
_entity.pdbx_description
1 polymer ?
#
loop_
_entity_poly.entity_id
_entity_poly.type
_entity_poly.pdbx_seq_one_letter_code
_entity_poly.pdbx_strand_id
1 'polypeptide(L)'
;MNMIKTITKALSIILLTIGLSSQGKAQSMPEFGVKGGLNYSTFNDTEDVEYKTGFLVGAYANFKIPLSPVSVQPEILFAQYGAKA
;
A
#
# COMPACT_ATOMS: atom_id res chain seq x y z
N MET A 1 17.07 -18.95 17.02
CA MET A 1 17.89 -19.08 15.79
C MET A 1 17.06 -19.38 14.53
N ASN A 2 16.14 -20.36 14.54
CA ASN A 2 15.42 -20.78 13.32
C ASN A 2 14.36 -19.77 12.86
N MET A 3 13.61 -19.17 13.79
CA MET A 3 12.54 -18.21 13.47
C MET A 3 13.03 -16.92 12.80
N ILE A 4 14.13 -16.35 13.30
CA ILE A 4 14.75 -15.15 12.71
C ILE A 4 15.24 -15.45 11.29
N LYS A 5 15.87 -16.62 11.06
CA LYS A 5 16.30 -17.05 9.72
C LYS A 5 15.13 -17.24 8.76
N THR A 6 13.98 -17.72 9.22
CA THR A 6 12.76 -17.84 8.40
C THR A 6 12.21 -16.47 8.00
N ILE A 7 12.15 -15.51 8.94
CA ILE A 7 11.71 -14.14 8.66
C ILE A 7 12.64 -13.46 7.66
N THR A 8 13.96 -13.56 7.87
CA THR A 8 14.94 -12.98 6.94
C THR A 8 14.81 -13.59 5.53
N LYS A 9 14.66 -14.91 5.40
CA LYS A 9 14.43 -15.56 4.10
C LYS A 9 13.15 -15.08 3.42
N ALA A 10 12.05 -14.98 4.16
CA ALA A 10 10.78 -14.48 3.61
C ALA A 10 10.92 -13.03 3.12
N LEU A 11 11.60 -12.18 3.88
CA LEU A 11 11.87 -10.79 3.52
C LEU A 11 12.75 -10.69 2.27
N SER A 12 13.81 -11.51 2.17
CA SER A 12 14.67 -11.58 1.00
C SER A 12 13.93 -12.04 -0.27
N ILE A 13 13.02 -13.01 -0.14
CA ILE A 13 12.18 -13.48 -1.26
C ILE A 13 11.25 -12.36 -1.75
N ILE A 14 10.59 -11.65 -0.84
CA ILE A 14 9.74 -10.50 -1.18
C ILE A 14 10.56 -9.43 -1.91
N LEU A 15 11.76 -9.10 -1.39
CA LEU A 15 12.63 -8.09 -2.00
C LEU A 15 13.12 -8.49 -3.41
N LEU A 16 13.47 -9.76 -3.61
CA LEU A 16 13.92 -10.27 -4.92
C LEU A 16 12.80 -10.22 -5.97
N THR A 17 11.56 -10.50 -5.58
CA THR A 17 10.40 -10.47 -6.50
C THR A 17 10.03 -9.05 -6.94
N ILE A 18 10.30 -8.04 -6.10
CA ILE A 18 10.05 -6.62 -6.43
C ILE A 18 11.12 -6.10 -7.42
N GLY A 19 12.38 -6.52 -7.25
CA GLY A 19 13.53 -6.06 -8.05
C GLY A 19 13.54 -6.51 -9.52
N LEU A 20 12.73 -7.50 -9.91
CA LEU A 20 12.70 -8.05 -11.28
C LEU A 20 11.61 -7.44 -12.18
N SER A 21 10.86 -6.44 -11.70
CA SER A 21 9.69 -5.89 -12.41
C SER A 21 9.97 -4.68 -13.32
N SER A 22 11.22 -4.27 -13.50
CA SER A 22 11.59 -3.16 -14.40
C SER A 22 11.65 -3.56 -15.88
N GLN A 23 10.54 -4.03 -16.44
CA GLN A 23 10.38 -4.14 -17.89
C GLN A 23 9.95 -2.79 -18.45
N GLY A 24 10.84 -2.14 -19.21
CA GLY A 24 10.61 -0.85 -19.86
C GLY A 24 9.31 -0.83 -20.67
N LYS A 25 8.33 -0.06 -20.20
CA LYS A 25 7.06 0.14 -20.90
C LYS A 25 7.20 1.33 -21.84
N ALA A 26 7.39 1.04 -23.13
CA ALA A 26 7.41 2.04 -24.20
C ALA A 26 6.02 2.54 -24.60
N GLN A 27 4.94 1.88 -24.14
CA GLN A 27 3.56 2.33 -24.29
C GLN A 27 2.99 2.72 -22.93
N SER A 28 2.25 3.83 -22.89
CA SER A 28 1.51 4.37 -21.74
C SER A 28 0.33 3.47 -21.33
N MET A 29 0.56 2.16 -21.21
CA MET A 29 -0.44 1.24 -20.67
C MET A 29 -0.63 1.52 -19.18
N PRO A 30 -1.86 1.38 -18.65
CA PRO A 30 -2.11 1.55 -17.23
C PRO A 30 -1.29 0.57 -16.40
N GLU A 31 -0.66 1.06 -15.33
CA GLU A 31 0.08 0.24 -14.38
C GLU A 31 -0.86 -0.19 -13.25
N PHE A 32 -1.12 -1.49 -13.16
CA PHE A 32 -1.96 -2.04 -12.09
C PHE A 32 -1.09 -2.46 -10.91
N GLY A 33 -1.57 -2.22 -9.69
CA GLY A 33 -0.87 -2.61 -8.47
C GLY A 33 -1.81 -2.84 -7.30
N VAL A 34 -1.24 -3.39 -6.23
CA VAL A 34 -1.91 -3.53 -4.93
C VAL A 34 -1.22 -2.61 -3.93
N LYS A 35 -1.98 -2.15 -2.93
CA LYS A 35 -1.44 -1.37 -1.81
C LYS A 35 -1.96 -1.90 -0.49
N GLY A 36 -1.15 -1.81 0.54
CA GLY A 36 -1.51 -2.21 1.89
C GLY A 36 -0.68 -1.43 2.91
N GLY A 37 -1.23 -1.26 4.11
CA GLY A 37 -0.57 -0.49 5.15
C GLY A 37 -1.34 -0.48 6.46
N LEU A 38 -0.83 0.31 7.39
CA LEU A 38 -1.49 0.60 8.66
C LEU A 38 -2.31 1.88 8.53
N ASN A 39 -3.46 1.92 9.19
CA ASN A 39 -4.29 3.11 9.34
C ASN A 39 -4.36 3.50 10.82
N TYR A 40 -4.13 4.76 11.14
CA TYR A 40 -4.32 5.31 12.49
C TYR A 40 -5.44 6.34 12.40
N SER A 41 -6.61 6.02 12.96
CA SER A 41 -7.78 6.87 12.90
C SER A 41 -8.31 7.19 14.29
N THR A 42 -8.95 8.34 14.43
CA THR A 42 -9.77 8.72 15.58
C THR A 42 -10.92 9.61 15.11
N PHE A 43 -11.88 9.89 15.99
CA PHE A 43 -12.93 10.88 15.74
C PHE A 43 -12.47 12.27 16.19
N ASN A 44 -12.83 13.29 15.42
CA ASN A 44 -12.65 14.68 15.84
C ASN A 44 -13.86 15.11 16.69
N ASP A 45 -13.65 16.09 17.58
CA ASP A 45 -14.73 16.68 18.39
C ASP A 45 -15.45 15.66 19.29
N THR A 46 -14.70 14.71 19.85
CA THR A 46 -15.20 13.73 20.81
C THR A 46 -14.17 13.61 21.92
N GLU A 47 -14.62 13.77 23.17
CA GLU A 47 -13.78 13.58 24.36
C GLU A 47 -13.65 12.08 24.68
N ASP A 48 -12.57 11.70 25.36
CA ASP A 48 -12.32 10.33 25.85
C ASP A 48 -12.27 9.23 24.79
N VAL A 49 -11.83 9.54 23.56
CA VAL A 49 -11.61 8.53 22.52
C VAL A 49 -10.14 8.43 22.11
N GLU A 50 -9.64 7.20 22.03
CA GLU A 50 -8.26 6.91 21.66
C GLU A 50 -8.11 6.57 20.17
N TYR A 51 -6.91 6.81 19.65
CA TYR A 51 -6.55 6.38 18.29
C TYR A 51 -6.68 4.86 18.14
N LYS A 52 -7.39 4.45 17.09
CA LYS A 52 -7.49 3.07 16.67
C LYS A 52 -6.46 2.79 15.58
N THR A 53 -5.53 1.89 15.87
CA THR A 53 -4.71 1.26 14.85
C THR A 53 -5.51 0.19 14.12
N GLY A 54 -5.58 0.30 12.80
CA GLY A 54 -6.15 -0.69 11.90
C GLY A 54 -5.23 -0.90 10.69
N PHE A 55 -5.74 -1.62 9.70
CA PHE A 55 -5.04 -1.80 8.43
C PHE A 55 -5.88 -1.32 7.24
N LEU A 56 -5.20 -1.08 6.13
CA LEU A 56 -5.79 -0.84 4.82
C LEU A 56 -5.19 -1.80 3.82
N VAL A 57 -6.00 -2.22 2.84
CA VAL A 57 -5.57 -3.02 1.70
C VAL A 57 -6.45 -2.68 0.50
N GLY A 58 -5.88 -2.69 -0.70
CA GLY A 58 -6.61 -2.37 -1.91
C GLY A 58 -5.80 -2.57 -3.17
N ALA A 59 -6.42 -2.19 -4.29
CA ALA A 59 -5.82 -2.23 -5.60
C ALA A 59 -5.98 -0.86 -6.28
N TYR A 60 -5.06 -0.56 -7.20
CA TYR A 60 -5.07 0.68 -7.97
C TYR A 60 -4.73 0.42 -9.43
N ALA A 61 -5.16 1.34 -10.28
CA ALA A 61 -4.68 1.49 -11.66
C ALA A 61 -4.02 2.86 -11.78
N ASN A 62 -2.81 2.94 -12.32
CA ASN A 62 -2.05 4.17 -12.48
C ASN A 62 -1.94 4.54 -13.96
N PHE A 63 -2.45 5.71 -14.31
CA PHE A 63 -2.45 6.25 -15.66
C PHE A 63 -1.46 7.41 -15.74
N LYS A 64 -0.33 7.20 -16.40
CA LYS A 64 0.69 8.23 -16.64
C LYS A 64 0.23 9.18 -17.75
N ILE A 65 0.31 10.49 -17.51
CA ILE A 65 0.04 11.49 -18.54
C ILE A 65 1.30 11.61 -19.42
N PRO A 66 1.23 11.36 -20.74
CA PRO A 66 2.39 11.44 -21.63
C PRO A 66 3.07 12.80 -21.55
N LEU A 67 4.41 12.79 -21.58
CA LEU A 67 5.25 14.00 -21.53
C LEU A 67 5.07 14.87 -20.27
N SER A 68 4.47 14.32 -19.20
CA SER A 68 4.26 14.98 -17.92
C SER A 68 4.72 14.10 -16.76
N PRO A 69 5.23 14.68 -15.65
CA PRO A 69 5.52 13.91 -14.44
C PRO A 69 4.27 13.53 -13.64
N VAL A 70 3.08 13.96 -14.08
CA VAL A 70 1.81 13.75 -13.38
C VAL A 70 1.15 12.43 -13.82
N SER A 71 0.43 11.80 -12.90
CA SER A 71 -0.39 10.61 -13.15
C SER A 71 -1.72 10.68 -12.41
N VAL A 72 -2.70 9.91 -12.87
CA VAL A 72 -4.00 9.74 -12.22
C VAL A 72 -4.09 8.29 -11.74
N GLN A 73 -4.38 8.09 -10.46
CA GLN A 73 -4.41 6.78 -9.82
C GLN A 73 -5.76 6.52 -9.14
N PRO A 74 -6.79 6.05 -9.86
CA PRO A 74 -7.99 5.52 -9.22
C PRO A 74 -7.66 4.26 -8.41
N GLU A 75 -8.36 4.10 -7.29
CA GLU A 75 -8.11 3.04 -6.32
C GLU A 75 -9.39 2.58 -5.62
N ILE A 76 -9.40 1.30 -5.25
CA ILE A 76 -10.44 0.70 -4.41
C ILE A 76 -9.77 0.20 -3.14
N LEU A 77 -10.29 0.60 -1.99
CA LEU A 77 -9.71 0.32 -0.68
C LEU A 77 -10.72 -0.28 0.30
N PHE A 78 -10.28 -1.32 0.99
CA PHE A 78 -10.79 -1.67 2.31
C PHE A 78 -9.88 -1.02 3.36
N ALA A 79 -10.44 -0.18 4.23
CA ALA A 79 -9.70 0.46 5.30
C ALA A 79 -10.51 0.47 6.60
N GLN A 80 -9.86 0.13 7.70
CA GLN A 80 -10.48 0.14 9.02
C GLN A 80 -10.43 1.54 9.63
N TYR A 81 -11.58 2.14 9.89
CA TYR A 81 -11.71 3.43 10.59
C TYR A 81 -12.35 3.28 11.98
N GLY A 82 -12.43 4.40 12.69
CA GLY A 82 -13.06 4.55 14.00
C GLY A 82 -12.07 4.98 15.07
N ALA A 83 -12.53 4.91 16.32
CA ALA A 83 -11.73 5.17 17.52
C ALA A 83 -11.88 3.99 18.50
N LYS A 84 -10.98 3.90 19.47
CA LYS A 84 -11.17 3.04 20.64
C LYS A 84 -11.89 3.85 21.72
N ALA A 85 -12.82 3.17 22.40
CA ALA A 85 -13.44 3.65 23.62
C ALA A 85 -12.55 3.32 24.83
#